data_AF-A0A7C4PVJ1-F1
#
_entry.id   AF-A0A7C4PVJ1-F1
#
_cell.length_a   1.000
_cell.length_b   1.000
_cell.length_c   1.000
_cell.angle_alpha   90.00
_cell.angle_beta   90.00
_cell.angle_gamma   90.00
#
_symmetry.space_group_name_H-M   'P 1'
#
loop_
_entity.id
_entity.type
_entity.pdbx_description
1 polymer ?
#
loop_
_entity_poly.entity_id
_entity_poly.type
_entity_poly.pdbx_seq_one_letter_code
_entity_poly.pdbx_strand_id
1 'polypeptide(L)' 'DIIEALTIAHTIRPERYTILGEKGITREAAKKVAEVTGVIE' A
#
# COMPACT_ATOMS: atom_id res chain seq x y z
N ASP A 1 -5.71 -9.77 2.61
CA ASP A 1 -6.35 -9.09 1.46
C ASP A 1 -5.98 -7.61 1.41
N ILE A 2 -6.51 -6.73 2.28
CA ILE A 2 -6.25 -5.25 2.21
C ILE A 2 -4.76 -4.89 2.29
N ILE A 3 -4.04 -5.45 3.27
CA ILE A 3 -2.62 -5.13 3.46
C ILE A 3 -1.78 -5.55 2.24
N GLU A 4 -2.08 -6.71 1.67
CA GLU A 4 -1.38 -7.20 0.48
C GLU A 4 -1.67 -6.31 -0.73
N ALA A 5 -2.95 -5.95 -0.94
CA ALA A 5 -3.35 -5.03 -1.98
C ALA A 5 -2.57 -3.71 -1.92
N LEU A 6 -2.42 -3.11 -0.73
CA LEU A 6 -1.64 -1.89 -0.53
C LEU A 6 -0.15 -2.06 -0.88
N THR A 7 0.43 -3.22 -0.58
CA THR A 7 1.84 -3.50 -0.88
C THR A 7 2.10 -3.68 -2.38
N ILE A 8 1.15 -4.23 -3.12
CA ILE A 8 1.29 -4.49 -4.57
C ILE A 8 0.68 -3.39 -5.45
N ALA A 9 -0.05 -2.42 -4.90
CA ALA A 9 -0.78 -1.42 -5.69
C ALA A 9 0.10 -0.64 -6.70
N HIS A 10 1.39 -0.45 -6.38
CA HIS A 10 2.35 0.20 -7.28
C HIS A 10 2.60 -0.57 -8.60
N THR A 11 2.29 -1.88 -8.65
CA THR A 11 2.53 -2.72 -9.84
C THR A 11 1.41 -2.66 -10.88
N ILE A 12 0.24 -2.10 -10.53
CA ILE A 12 -0.92 -2.05 -11.43
C ILE A 12 -0.64 -1.13 -12.63
N ARG A 13 0.11 -0.04 -12.40
CA ARG A 13 0.47 0.97 -13.40
C ARG A 13 1.90 1.46 -13.17
N PRO A 14 2.91 0.63 -13.46
CA PRO A 14 4.30 0.95 -13.14
C PRO A 14 4.83 2.17 -13.89
N GLU A 15 4.20 2.55 -15.01
CA GLU A 15 4.52 3.77 -15.75
C GLU A 15 4.09 5.05 -15.03
N ARG A 16 3.19 4.95 -14.04
CA ARG A 16 2.65 6.10 -13.31
C ARG A 16 3.34 6.24 -11.96
N TYR A 17 4.11 7.31 -11.80
CA TYR A 17 4.66 7.68 -10.50
C TYR A 17 3.53 8.06 -9.51
N THR A 18 3.60 7.50 -8.31
CA THR A 18 2.69 7.81 -7.19
C THR A 18 3.47 7.89 -5.88
N ILE A 19 2.81 8.29 -4.79
CA ILE A 19 3.39 8.32 -3.45
C ILE A 19 3.85 6.93 -2.94
N LEU A 20 3.41 5.85 -3.57
CA LEU A 20 3.81 4.48 -3.21
C LEU A 20 5.21 4.12 -3.72
N GLY A 21 5.80 4.92 -4.62
CA GLY A 21 7.12 4.67 -5.20
C GLY A 21 7.23 3.39 -6.05
N GLU A 22 8.43 3.12 -6.56
CA GLU A 22 8.69 1.97 -7.46
C GLU A 22 8.70 0.61 -6.76
N LYS A 23 8.99 0.59 -5.45
CA LYS A 23 9.06 -0.65 -4.64
C LYS A 23 7.81 -0.90 -3.79
N GLY A 24 6.83 0.01 -3.85
CA GLY A 24 5.69 0.01 -2.95
C GLY A 24 6.05 0.39 -1.52
N ILE A 25 5.07 0.22 -0.63
CA ILE A 25 5.22 0.43 0.81
C ILE A 25 5.44 -0.91 1.53
N THR A 26 6.12 -0.88 2.68
CA THR A 26 6.30 -2.08 3.50
C THR A 26 4.96 -2.57 4.04
N ARG A 27 4.89 -3.86 4.35
CA ARG A 27 3.70 -4.47 4.97
C ARG A 27 3.34 -3.79 6.30
N GLU A 28 4.33 -3.38 7.08
CA GLU A 28 4.17 -2.67 8.34
C GLU A 28 3.56 -1.27 8.14
N ALA A 29 4.04 -0.52 7.14
CA ALA A 29 3.49 0.78 6.80
C ALA A 29 2.05 0.64 6.29
N ALA A 30 1.78 -0.35 5.42
CA ALA A 30 0.44 -0.66 4.94
C ALA A 30 -0.52 -1.00 6.10
N LYS A 31 -0.08 -1.83 7.06
CA LYS A 31 -0.85 -2.18 8.25
C LYS A 31 -1.16 -0.95 9.10
N LYS A 32 -0.14 -0.15 9.43
CA LYS A 32 -0.30 1.07 10.23
C LYS A 32 -1.28 2.05 9.59
N VAL A 33 -1.19 2.27 8.27
CA VAL A 33 -2.11 3.17 7.57
C VAL A 33 -3.54 2.62 7.61
N ALA A 34 -3.74 1.32 7.36
CA ALA A 34 -5.05 0.71 7.38
C ALA A 34 -5.71 0.77 8.78
N GLU A 35 -4.94 0.57 9.85
CA GLU A 35 -5.41 0.73 11.24
C GLU A 35 -5.73 2.19 11.57
N VAL A 36 -4.82 3.13 11.28
CA VAL A 36 -4.99 4.57 11.58
C VAL A 36 -6.18 5.18 10.83
N THR A 37 -6.49 4.66 9.64
CA THR A 37 -7.63 5.11 8.83
C THR A 37 -8.92 4.36 9.13
N GLY A 38 -8.91 3.34 10.00
CA GLY A 38 -10.09 2.54 10.37
C GLY A 38 -10.60 1.64 9.25
N VAL A 39 -9.75 1.33 8.26
CA VAL A 39 -10.09 0.37 7.18
C VAL A 39 -10.06 -1.07 7.71
N ILE A 40 -9.26 -1.32 8.75
CA ILE A 40 -9.20 -2.58 9.50
C ILE A 40 -9.16 -2.29 11.00
N GLU A 41 -9.53 -3.28 11.81
CA GLU A 41 -9.38 -3.30 13.28
C GLU A 41 -8.24 -4.21 13.74
#